data_AF-A0A258BY03-F1
#
_entry.id   AF-A0A258BY03-F1
#
_cell.length_a   1.000
_cell.length_b   1.000
_cell.length_c   1.000
_cell.angle_alpha   90.00
_cell.angle_beta   90.00
_cell.angle_gamma   90.00
#
_symmetry.space_group_name_H-M   'P 1'
#
loop_
_entity.id
_entity.type
_entity.pdbx_description
1 polymer ?
#
loop_
_entity_poly.entity_id
_entity_poly.type
_entity_poly.pdbx_seq_one_letter_code
_entity_poly.pdbx_strand_id
1 'polypeptide(L)'
;GEIFLYAPDEATKAEALQAAQSIIAQLNQGADFRVAAQRISSAPTSAAGGDMGWVTTDDIDPAIAEAVKASTGNGILEPIQTDNGIYIILVGGKREPAAPVTRVDLKRLVATDGNEATLTEAIGRITSCDDVQSVANSRSTLRAQDVNDINVEELGPEGRSLVLAADVGSPTEIFAVSSGLAVMYVCRREDGAEALPSREDLKGTLKSRELSMISDRELRNARRLATIIYR
;
A
#
# COMPACT_ATOMS: atom_id res chain seq x y z
N GLY A 1 4.00 17.55 3.57
CA GLY A 1 4.69 18.48 4.47
C GLY A 1 3.75 18.95 5.56
N GLU A 2 4.26 19.34 6.72
CA GLU A 2 3.48 19.78 7.87
C GLU A 2 4.02 21.06 8.52
N ILE A 3 3.10 21.85 9.06
CA ILE A 3 3.37 22.90 10.05
C ILE A 3 2.43 22.66 11.22
N PHE A 4 2.97 22.25 12.35
CA PHE A 4 2.23 22.13 13.60
C PHE A 4 2.32 23.40 14.45
N LEU A 5 1.17 23.93 14.87
CA LEU A 5 1.02 25.00 15.86
C LEU A 5 0.52 24.37 17.16
N TYR A 6 1.37 24.33 18.18
CA TYR A 6 0.99 23.74 19.47
C TYR A 6 -0.03 24.62 20.20
N ALA A 7 -1.16 24.03 20.56
CA ALA A 7 -2.25 24.68 21.29
C ALA A 7 -3.03 23.60 22.07
N PRO A 8 -2.68 23.33 23.34
CA PRO A 8 -3.19 22.19 24.10
C PRO A 8 -4.55 22.46 24.75
N ASP A 9 -4.97 23.71 24.82
CA ASP A 9 -6.20 24.15 25.49
C ASP A 9 -7.08 24.98 24.53
N GLU A 10 -8.38 25.04 24.82
CA GLU A 10 -9.35 25.60 23.86
C GLU A 10 -9.11 27.08 23.56
N ALA A 11 -8.64 27.84 24.55
CA ALA A 11 -8.32 29.25 24.39
C ALA A 11 -7.16 29.44 23.40
N THR A 12 -6.06 28.70 23.57
CA THR A 12 -4.92 28.77 22.64
C THR A 12 -5.24 28.15 21.28
N LYS A 13 -6.18 27.20 21.18
CA LYS A 13 -6.61 26.62 19.89
C LYS A 13 -7.29 27.64 19.00
N ALA A 14 -8.13 28.51 19.55
CA ALA A 14 -8.78 29.58 18.79
C ALA A 14 -7.75 30.56 18.18
N GLU A 15 -6.74 30.94 18.96
CA GLU A 15 -5.64 31.81 18.50
C GLU A 15 -4.77 31.09 17.45
N ALA A 16 -4.42 29.83 17.70
CA ALA A 16 -3.65 29.02 16.76
C ALA A 16 -4.40 28.78 15.45
N LEU A 17 -5.73 28.65 15.48
CA LEU A 17 -6.56 28.53 14.29
C LEU A 17 -6.51 29.80 13.43
N GLN A 18 -6.63 30.98 14.05
CA GLN A 18 -6.49 32.26 13.34
C GLN A 18 -5.08 32.46 12.77
N ALA A 19 -4.06 32.06 13.53
CA ALA A 19 -2.67 32.07 13.04
C ALA A 19 -2.50 31.11 11.86
N ALA A 20 -3.07 29.91 11.92
CA ALA A 20 -3.01 28.93 10.84
C ALA A 20 -3.66 29.46 9.56
N GLN A 21 -4.84 30.06 9.65
CA GLN A 21 -5.52 30.70 8.51
C GLN A 21 -4.65 31.81 7.89
N SER A 22 -4.00 32.63 8.72
CA SER A 22 -3.11 33.70 8.26
C SER A 22 -1.86 33.16 7.56
N ILE A 23 -1.31 32.05 8.05
CA ILE A 23 -0.17 31.36 7.42
C ILE A 23 -0.60 30.77 6.08
N ILE A 24 -1.73 30.07 6.01
CA ILE A 24 -2.27 29.51 4.76
C ILE A 24 -2.50 30.61 3.73
N ALA A 25 -3.05 31.77 4.12
CA ALA A 25 -3.24 32.89 3.21
C ALA A 25 -1.91 33.39 2.59
N GLN A 26 -0.83 33.45 3.37
CA GLN A 26 0.50 33.83 2.88
C GLN A 26 1.10 32.75 1.98
N LEU A 27 0.95 31.47 2.34
CA LEU A 27 1.41 30.35 1.52
C LEU A 27 0.70 30.31 0.17
N ASN A 28 -0.61 30.56 0.15
CA ASN A 28 -1.40 30.68 -1.08
C ASN A 28 -1.00 31.89 -1.94
N GLN A 29 -0.37 32.91 -1.35
CA GLN A 29 0.22 34.06 -2.08
C GLN A 29 1.65 33.78 -2.58
N GLY A 30 2.17 32.57 -2.39
CA GLY A 30 3.48 32.15 -2.89
C GLY A 30 4.60 32.18 -1.84
N ALA A 31 4.29 32.33 -0.55
CA ALA A 31 5.29 32.14 0.49
C ALA A 31 5.81 30.69 0.50
N ASP A 32 7.10 30.52 0.79
CA ASP A 32 7.74 29.20 0.81
C ASP A 32 7.31 28.39 2.05
N PHE A 33 6.69 27.24 1.82
CA PHE A 33 6.22 26.34 2.88
C PHE A 33 7.36 25.85 3.78
N ARG A 34 8.51 25.49 3.22
CA ARG A 34 9.66 24.98 3.99
C ARG A 34 10.21 26.04 4.91
N VAL A 35 10.27 27.29 4.44
CA VAL A 35 10.71 28.43 5.26
C VAL A 35 9.71 28.70 6.38
N ALA A 36 8.40 28.67 6.09
CA ALA A 36 7.36 28.83 7.11
C ALA A 36 7.43 27.71 8.16
N ALA A 37 7.59 26.46 7.74
CA ALA A 37 7.74 25.31 8.62
C ALA A 37 8.96 25.42 9.54
N GLN A 38 10.12 25.81 9.01
CA GLN A 38 11.35 25.99 9.80
C GLN A 38 11.21 27.07 10.88
N ARG A 39 10.45 28.13 10.60
CA ARG A 39 10.35 29.30 11.48
C ARG A 39 9.26 29.16 12.53
N ILE A 40 8.15 28.53 12.18
CA ILE A 40 6.90 28.62 12.96
C ILE A 40 6.51 27.26 13.55
N SER A 41 6.87 26.16 12.89
CA SER A 41 6.36 24.86 13.30
C SER A 41 6.99 24.36 14.60
N SER A 42 6.15 23.82 15.47
CA SER A 42 6.54 23.06 16.66
C SER A 42 6.77 21.56 16.38
N ALA A 43 6.62 21.09 15.14
CA ALA A 43 6.83 19.69 14.77
C ALA A 43 8.34 19.35 14.70
N PRO A 44 8.75 18.09 14.97
CA PRO A 44 10.13 17.65 14.78
C PRO A 44 10.65 17.83 13.35
N THR A 45 9.77 17.69 12.36
CA THR A 45 10.07 17.86 10.93
C THR A 45 10.38 19.32 10.56
N SER A 46 10.13 20.29 11.45
CA SER A 46 10.43 21.72 11.23
C SER A 46 11.86 21.94 10.78
N ALA A 47 12.83 21.26 11.39
CA ALA A 47 14.25 21.32 11.01
C ALA A 47 14.50 20.92 9.54
N ALA A 48 13.69 19.99 9.01
CA ALA A 48 13.72 19.53 7.63
C ALA A 48 12.79 20.32 6.69
N GLY A 49 12.23 21.45 7.13
CA GLY A 49 11.26 22.22 6.35
C GLY A 49 9.85 21.64 6.37
N GLY A 50 9.50 20.90 7.42
CA GLY A 50 8.19 20.24 7.55
C GLY A 50 8.04 19.04 6.63
N ASP A 51 9.12 18.49 6.06
CA ASP A 51 9.02 17.35 5.16
C ASP A 51 8.73 16.06 5.92
N MET A 52 7.68 15.35 5.50
CA MET A 52 7.25 14.07 6.06
C MET A 52 7.58 12.89 5.14
N GLY A 53 8.01 13.15 3.89
CA GLY A 53 8.15 12.11 2.88
C GLY A 53 6.81 11.43 2.52
N TRP A 54 6.89 10.16 2.12
CA TRP A 54 5.71 9.32 1.90
C TRP A 54 5.28 8.70 3.23
N VAL A 55 4.07 9.04 3.66
CA VAL A 55 3.46 8.51 4.89
C VAL A 55 2.21 7.71 4.54
N THR A 56 1.93 6.66 5.32
CA THR A 56 0.66 5.96 5.22
C THR A 56 -0.38 6.66 6.11
N THR A 57 -1.66 6.59 5.76
CA THR A 57 -2.71 7.25 6.56
C THR A 57 -2.85 6.68 7.96
N ASP A 58 -2.31 5.48 8.19
CA ASP A 58 -2.36 4.78 9.48
C ASP A 58 -1.20 5.22 10.40
N ASP A 59 -0.23 5.97 9.86
CA ASP A 59 0.93 6.48 10.60
C ASP A 59 0.73 7.89 11.16
N ILE A 60 -0.39 8.55 10.84
CA ILE A 60 -0.67 9.94 11.19
C ILE A 60 -1.97 10.08 12.00
N ASP A 61 -2.18 11.26 12.59
CA ASP A 61 -3.39 11.56 13.37
C ASP A 61 -4.67 11.32 12.54
N PRO A 62 -5.72 10.68 13.10
CA PRO A 62 -6.96 10.37 12.38
C PRO A 62 -7.62 11.60 11.72
N ALA A 63 -7.59 12.76 12.37
CA ALA A 63 -8.16 13.99 11.81
C ALA A 63 -7.37 14.44 10.57
N ILE A 64 -6.05 14.27 10.59
CA ILE A 64 -5.20 14.54 9.42
C ILE A 64 -5.47 13.52 8.32
N ALA A 65 -5.56 12.24 8.66
CA ALA A 65 -5.86 11.18 7.70
C ALA A 65 -7.21 11.41 6.99
N GLU A 66 -8.23 11.83 7.72
CA GLU A 66 -9.55 12.16 7.17
C GLU A 66 -9.48 13.36 6.23
N ALA A 67 -8.83 14.45 6.65
CA ALA A 67 -8.66 15.64 5.81
C ALA A 67 -7.87 15.34 4.53
N VAL A 68 -6.80 14.54 4.63
CA VAL A 68 -6.04 14.09 3.47
C VAL A 68 -6.92 13.21 2.58
N LYS A 69 -7.70 12.25 3.10
CA LYS A 69 -8.59 11.43 2.29
C LYS A 69 -9.66 12.26 1.57
N ALA A 70 -10.24 13.24 2.25
CA ALA A 70 -11.27 14.12 1.71
C ALA A 70 -10.75 15.13 0.66
N SER A 71 -9.44 15.41 0.63
CA SER A 71 -8.90 16.38 -0.32
C SER A 71 -8.96 15.87 -1.76
N THR A 72 -9.28 16.74 -2.70
CA THR A 72 -9.43 16.37 -4.12
C THR A 72 -8.11 16.32 -4.89
N GLY A 73 -7.00 16.71 -4.26
CA GLY A 73 -5.71 16.74 -4.92
C GLY A 73 -4.58 17.22 -4.01
N ASN A 74 -3.50 17.63 -4.68
CA ASN A 74 -2.31 18.17 -4.04
C ASN A 74 -2.53 19.64 -3.67
N GLY A 75 -1.83 20.11 -2.64
CA GLY A 75 -1.94 21.48 -2.17
C GLY A 75 -2.05 21.57 -0.64
N ILE A 76 -2.29 22.79 -0.19
CA ILE A 76 -2.43 23.11 1.23
C ILE A 76 -3.87 22.83 1.64
N LEU A 77 -4.05 22.08 2.72
CA LEU A 77 -5.36 21.81 3.31
C LEU A 77 -5.77 22.95 4.25
N GLU A 78 -7.07 23.06 4.50
CA GLU A 78 -7.60 23.89 5.58
C GLU A 78 -6.98 23.50 6.93
N PRO A 79 -6.92 24.42 7.93
CA PRO A 79 -6.36 24.11 9.24
C PRO A 79 -7.05 22.91 9.88
N ILE A 80 -6.25 21.95 10.34
CA ILE A 80 -6.73 20.70 10.93
C ILE A 80 -6.55 20.77 12.44
N GLN A 81 -7.65 20.78 13.17
CA GLN A 81 -7.63 20.76 14.63
C GLN A 81 -7.41 19.33 15.14
N THR A 82 -6.46 19.19 16.05
CA THR A 82 -6.12 17.94 16.73
C THR A 82 -6.17 18.16 18.25
N ASP A 83 -5.94 17.12 19.04
CA ASP A 83 -5.94 17.23 20.50
C ASP A 83 -4.88 18.19 21.02
N ASN A 84 -3.71 18.24 20.37
CA ASN A 84 -2.54 19.00 20.84
C ASN A 84 -2.33 20.34 20.14
N GLY A 85 -3.15 20.67 19.13
CA GLY A 85 -3.04 21.95 18.42
C GLY A 85 -3.59 21.90 17.00
N ILE A 86 -3.04 22.76 16.13
CA ILE A 86 -3.50 22.94 14.75
C ILE A 86 -2.41 22.53 13.77
N TYR A 87 -2.73 21.68 12.80
CA TYR A 87 -1.86 21.32 11.69
C TYR A 87 -2.23 22.05 10.41
N ILE A 88 -1.21 22.48 9.66
CA ILE A 88 -1.32 22.88 8.26
C ILE A 88 -0.58 21.82 7.46
N ILE A 89 -1.28 21.17 6.53
CA ILE A 89 -0.73 20.06 5.75
C ILE A 89 -0.63 20.46 4.29
N LEU A 90 0.55 20.23 3.72
CA LEU A 90 0.81 20.32 2.29
C LEU A 90 0.88 18.90 1.72
N VAL A 91 -0.11 18.55 0.90
CA VAL A 91 -0.15 17.30 0.14
C VAL A 91 0.69 17.46 -1.12
N GLY A 92 1.84 16.80 -1.17
CA GLY A 92 2.71 16.78 -2.36
C GLY A 92 2.29 15.75 -3.40
N GLY A 93 1.60 14.70 -2.98
CA GLY A 93 1.13 13.61 -3.82
C GLY A 93 0.28 12.61 -3.03
N LYS A 94 -0.59 11.91 -3.74
CA LYS A 94 -1.30 10.73 -3.25
C LYS A 94 -1.03 9.57 -4.20
N ARG A 95 -0.85 8.39 -3.65
CA ARG A 95 -0.73 7.14 -4.40
C ARG A 95 -1.45 6.05 -3.65
N GLU A 96 -2.17 5.23 -4.40
CA GLU A 96 -2.68 3.98 -3.84
C GLU A 96 -1.50 3.03 -3.62
N PRO A 97 -1.55 2.18 -2.58
CA PRO A 97 -0.68 1.02 -2.50
C PRO A 97 -0.81 0.21 -3.80
N ALA A 98 0.29 -0.35 -4.32
CA ALA A 98 0.17 -1.27 -5.45
C ALA A 98 -0.75 -2.43 -5.03
N ALA A 99 -1.72 -2.77 -5.88
CA ALA A 99 -2.56 -3.92 -5.65
C ALA A 99 -1.67 -5.17 -5.49
N PRO A 100 -2.01 -6.10 -4.58
CA PRO A 100 -1.31 -7.38 -4.52
C PRO A 100 -1.42 -8.04 -5.89
N VAL A 101 -0.29 -8.32 -6.52
CA VAL A 101 -0.25 -9.12 -7.74
C VAL A 101 -0.03 -10.58 -7.33
N THR A 102 -0.84 -11.48 -7.87
CA THR A 102 -0.63 -12.92 -7.72
C THR A 102 0.00 -13.39 -9.02
N ARG A 103 1.26 -13.83 -8.94
CA ARG A 103 1.99 -14.43 -10.07
C ARG A 103 1.94 -15.94 -9.94
N VAL A 104 1.76 -16.62 -11.07
CA VAL A 104 1.67 -18.08 -11.11
C VAL A 104 2.57 -18.67 -12.20
N ASP A 105 3.10 -19.86 -11.93
CA ASP A 105 3.62 -20.75 -12.96
C ASP A 105 2.63 -21.88 -13.12
N LEU A 106 2.21 -22.12 -14.37
CA LEU A 106 1.22 -23.12 -14.71
C LEU A 106 1.78 -24.07 -15.76
N LYS A 107 1.33 -25.32 -15.73
CA LYS A 107 1.45 -26.23 -16.88
C LYS A 107 0.08 -26.60 -17.37
N ARG A 108 -0.24 -26.21 -18.61
CA ARG A 108 -1.51 -26.52 -19.24
C ARG A 108 -1.40 -27.85 -19.97
N LEU A 109 -2.25 -28.81 -19.61
CA LEU A 109 -2.42 -30.08 -20.32
C LEU A 109 -3.72 -30.03 -21.11
N VAL A 110 -3.65 -30.25 -22.42
CA VAL A 110 -4.79 -30.21 -23.33
C VAL A 110 -4.99 -31.58 -23.96
N ALA A 111 -6.22 -32.09 -23.95
CA ALA A 111 -6.65 -33.23 -24.73
C ALA A 111 -7.37 -32.74 -26.00
N THR A 112 -6.76 -32.99 -27.16
CA THR A 112 -7.25 -32.48 -28.46
C THR A 112 -8.34 -33.36 -29.08
N ASP A 113 -8.62 -34.50 -28.49
CA ASP A 113 -9.71 -35.41 -28.88
C ASP A 113 -11.07 -34.98 -28.27
N GLY A 114 -11.07 -33.98 -27.39
CA GLY A 114 -12.27 -33.49 -26.70
C GLY A 114 -12.83 -34.50 -25.69
N ASN A 115 -12.09 -35.54 -25.34
CA ASN A 115 -12.56 -36.58 -24.42
C ASN A 115 -12.06 -36.33 -23.00
N GLU A 116 -12.98 -36.12 -22.08
CA GLU A 116 -12.68 -35.90 -20.67
C GLU A 116 -11.96 -37.08 -20.03
N ALA A 117 -12.28 -38.33 -20.44
CA ALA A 117 -11.63 -39.52 -19.92
C ALA A 117 -10.11 -39.55 -20.22
N THR A 118 -9.69 -38.95 -21.35
CA THR A 118 -8.28 -38.82 -21.70
C THR A 118 -7.53 -37.95 -20.68
N LEU A 119 -8.14 -36.86 -20.21
CA LEU A 119 -7.56 -36.01 -19.16
C LEU A 119 -7.61 -36.69 -17.80
N THR A 120 -8.72 -37.32 -17.42
CA THR A 120 -8.85 -37.99 -16.12
C THR A 120 -7.82 -39.10 -15.93
N GLU A 121 -7.57 -39.90 -16.96
CA GLU A 121 -6.51 -40.92 -16.92
C GLU A 121 -5.12 -40.30 -16.83
N ALA A 122 -4.87 -39.20 -17.54
CA ALA A 122 -3.60 -38.49 -17.47
C ALA A 122 -3.36 -37.89 -16.08
N ILE A 123 -4.38 -37.27 -15.48
CA ILE A 123 -4.35 -36.71 -14.12
C ILE A 123 -3.99 -37.80 -13.10
N GLY A 124 -4.58 -39.00 -13.22
CA GLY A 124 -4.25 -40.13 -12.33
C GLY A 124 -2.80 -40.62 -12.41
N ARG A 125 -2.03 -40.18 -13.42
CA ARG A 125 -0.60 -40.52 -13.61
C ARG A 125 0.35 -39.37 -13.24
N ILE A 126 -0.16 -38.18 -12.97
CA ILE A 126 0.63 -36.99 -12.64
C ILE A 126 0.67 -36.87 -11.12
N THR A 127 1.87 -36.92 -10.54
CA THR A 127 2.07 -36.78 -9.09
C THR A 127 2.67 -35.42 -8.73
N SER A 128 3.36 -34.79 -9.68
CA SER A 128 3.96 -33.48 -9.56
C SER A 128 3.84 -32.71 -10.88
N CYS A 129 4.00 -31.39 -10.82
CA CYS A 129 4.07 -30.55 -12.02
C CYS A 129 5.15 -31.01 -13.02
N ASP A 130 6.21 -31.66 -12.57
CA ASP A 130 7.26 -32.14 -13.47
C ASP A 130 6.81 -33.31 -14.35
N ASP A 131 5.81 -34.07 -13.90
CA ASP A 131 5.29 -35.22 -14.63
C ASP A 131 4.43 -34.81 -15.84
N VAL A 132 3.85 -33.60 -15.84
CA VAL A 132 2.85 -33.15 -16.82
C VAL A 132 3.35 -33.31 -18.27
N GLN A 133 4.59 -32.87 -18.54
CA GLN A 133 5.17 -32.98 -19.88
C GLN A 133 5.40 -34.45 -20.28
N SER A 134 5.89 -35.26 -19.35
CA SER A 134 6.17 -36.69 -19.61
C SER A 134 4.89 -37.47 -19.90
N VAL A 135 3.81 -37.18 -19.16
CA VAL A 135 2.49 -37.79 -19.35
C VAL A 135 1.88 -37.34 -20.66
N ALA A 136 1.99 -36.06 -21.02
CA ALA A 136 1.56 -35.56 -22.32
C ALA A 136 2.26 -36.28 -23.47
N ASN A 137 3.57 -36.51 -23.37
CA ASN A 137 4.35 -37.22 -24.39
C ASN A 137 3.94 -38.69 -24.56
N SER A 138 3.22 -39.28 -23.59
CA SER A 138 2.77 -40.68 -23.67
C SER A 138 1.59 -40.89 -24.63
N ARG A 139 0.91 -39.82 -25.07
CA ARG A 139 -0.24 -39.89 -25.98
C ARG A 139 -0.21 -38.80 -27.04
N SER A 140 -0.44 -39.17 -28.29
CA SER A 140 -0.48 -38.21 -29.41
C SER A 140 -1.65 -37.22 -29.35
N THR A 141 -2.67 -37.45 -28.52
CA THR A 141 -3.81 -36.55 -28.29
C THR A 141 -3.61 -35.58 -27.13
N LEU A 142 -2.51 -35.70 -26.37
CA LEU A 142 -2.18 -34.80 -25.26
C LEU A 142 -1.11 -33.79 -25.66
N ARG A 143 -1.29 -32.54 -25.23
CA ARG A 143 -0.29 -31.47 -25.39
C ARG A 143 -0.09 -30.77 -24.07
N ALA A 144 1.16 -30.66 -23.64
CA ALA A 144 1.54 -29.84 -22.50
C ALA A 144 2.14 -28.52 -22.98
N GLN A 145 1.88 -27.44 -22.26
CA GLN A 145 2.48 -26.13 -22.46
C GLN A 145 2.77 -25.48 -21.11
N ASP A 146 4.00 -24.99 -20.95
CA ASP A 146 4.38 -24.17 -19.81
C ASP A 146 3.87 -22.73 -19.99
N VAL A 147 3.32 -22.18 -18.91
CA VAL A 147 2.87 -20.79 -18.79
C VAL A 147 3.49 -20.25 -17.52
N ASN A 148 4.67 -19.65 -17.63
CA ASN A 148 5.46 -19.22 -16.49
C ASN A 148 5.26 -17.73 -16.23
N ASP A 149 5.32 -17.38 -14.95
CA ASP A 149 5.42 -16.02 -14.45
C ASP A 149 4.30 -15.09 -14.98
N ILE A 150 3.07 -15.63 -15.05
CA ILE A 150 1.90 -14.88 -15.51
C ILE A 150 1.20 -14.20 -14.34
N ASN A 151 0.76 -12.95 -14.51
CA ASN A 151 -0.18 -12.35 -13.56
C ASN A 151 -1.53 -13.06 -13.72
N VAL A 152 -2.12 -13.52 -12.61
CA VAL A 152 -3.39 -14.25 -12.64
C VAL A 152 -4.52 -13.48 -13.34
N GLU A 153 -4.47 -12.14 -13.36
CA GLU A 153 -5.45 -11.30 -14.06
C GLU A 153 -5.34 -11.40 -15.59
N GLU A 154 -4.17 -11.79 -16.14
CA GLU A 154 -3.97 -12.02 -17.58
C GLU A 154 -4.69 -13.28 -18.09
N LEU A 155 -5.12 -14.17 -17.19
CA LEU A 155 -5.88 -15.37 -17.53
C LEU A 155 -7.36 -15.09 -17.85
N GLY A 156 -7.82 -13.86 -17.59
CA GLY A 156 -9.23 -13.50 -17.65
C GLY A 156 -10.06 -14.08 -16.48
N PRO A 157 -11.34 -13.70 -16.36
CA PRO A 157 -12.15 -14.00 -15.17
C PRO A 157 -12.31 -15.49 -14.85
N GLU A 158 -12.53 -16.29 -15.89
CA GLU A 158 -12.73 -17.74 -15.77
C GLU A 158 -11.43 -18.47 -15.39
N GLY A 159 -10.34 -18.21 -16.14
CA GLY A 159 -9.03 -18.79 -15.85
C GLY A 159 -8.51 -18.38 -14.47
N ARG A 160 -8.72 -17.12 -14.08
CA ARG A 160 -8.42 -16.63 -12.73
C ARG A 160 -9.18 -17.42 -11.66
N SER A 161 -10.50 -17.59 -11.82
CA SER A 161 -11.31 -18.33 -10.85
C SER A 161 -10.85 -19.79 -10.70
N LEU A 162 -10.55 -20.45 -11.81
CA LEU A 162 -10.08 -21.84 -11.82
C LEU A 162 -8.72 -21.98 -11.13
N VAL A 163 -7.76 -21.12 -11.47
CA VAL A 163 -6.39 -21.17 -10.91
C VAL A 163 -6.36 -20.78 -9.43
N LEU A 164 -7.18 -19.82 -8.99
CA LEU A 164 -7.27 -19.45 -7.57
C LEU A 164 -7.99 -20.49 -6.72
N ALA A 165 -8.94 -21.23 -7.31
CA ALA A 165 -9.63 -22.33 -6.63
C ALA A 165 -8.75 -23.58 -6.46
N ALA A 166 -7.74 -23.77 -7.31
CA ALA A 166 -6.82 -24.89 -7.23
C ALA A 166 -5.69 -24.66 -6.20
N ASP A 167 -5.27 -25.76 -5.56
CA ASP A 167 -4.09 -25.77 -4.69
C ASP A 167 -2.79 -25.84 -5.50
N VAL A 168 -1.70 -25.32 -4.94
CA VAL A 168 -0.36 -25.47 -5.53
C VAL A 168 0.02 -26.95 -5.58
N GLY A 169 0.44 -27.42 -6.75
CA GLY A 169 0.72 -28.81 -7.08
C GLY A 169 -0.45 -29.56 -7.72
N SER A 170 -1.66 -29.00 -7.69
CA SER A 170 -2.89 -29.64 -8.16
C SER A 170 -3.38 -29.09 -9.51
N PRO A 171 -4.15 -29.87 -10.27
CA PRO A 171 -4.83 -29.37 -11.46
C PRO A 171 -6.07 -28.54 -11.08
N THR A 172 -6.45 -27.61 -11.95
CA THR A 172 -7.79 -27.03 -11.98
C THR A 172 -8.83 -28.09 -12.35
N GLU A 173 -10.11 -27.75 -12.22
CA GLU A 173 -11.18 -28.48 -12.92
C GLU A 173 -10.94 -28.46 -14.43
N ILE A 174 -11.54 -29.44 -15.12
CA ILE A 174 -11.47 -29.53 -16.59
C ILE A 174 -12.31 -28.42 -17.19
N PHE A 175 -11.73 -27.66 -18.11
CA PHE A 175 -12.42 -26.57 -18.81
C PHE A 175 -12.24 -26.68 -20.32
N ALA A 176 -13.16 -26.06 -21.06
CA ALA A 176 -13.14 -26.07 -22.51
C ALA A 176 -12.15 -25.04 -23.06
N VAL A 177 -11.42 -25.42 -24.11
CA VAL A 177 -10.56 -24.52 -24.90
C VAL A 177 -10.88 -24.70 -26.38
N SER A 178 -10.44 -23.75 -27.22
CA SER A 178 -10.68 -23.81 -28.67
C SER A 178 -10.12 -25.08 -29.34
N SER A 179 -9.13 -25.72 -28.73
CA SER A 179 -8.47 -26.92 -29.24
C SER A 179 -8.88 -28.24 -28.57
N GLY A 180 -9.89 -28.23 -27.68
CA GLY A 180 -10.36 -29.43 -26.96
C GLY A 180 -10.70 -29.15 -25.49
N LEU A 181 -10.32 -30.07 -24.60
CA LEU A 181 -10.46 -29.91 -23.15
C LEU A 181 -9.10 -29.72 -22.50
N ALA A 182 -9.04 -28.97 -21.41
CA ALA A 182 -7.79 -28.69 -20.72
C ALA A 182 -7.90 -28.71 -19.19
N VAL A 183 -6.75 -28.93 -18.55
CA VAL A 183 -6.50 -28.60 -17.15
C VAL A 183 -5.25 -27.74 -17.04
N MET A 184 -5.16 -26.90 -16.01
CA MET A 184 -3.94 -26.19 -15.65
C MET A 184 -3.43 -26.73 -14.32
N TYR A 185 -2.18 -27.15 -14.25
CA TYR A 185 -1.51 -27.45 -12.99
C TYR A 185 -0.90 -26.18 -12.42
N VAL A 186 -1.23 -25.84 -11.17
CA VAL A 186 -0.67 -24.67 -10.48
C VAL A 186 0.66 -25.03 -9.85
N CYS A 187 1.78 -24.75 -10.52
CA CYS A 187 3.10 -25.21 -10.09
C CYS A 187 3.78 -24.28 -9.10
N ARG A 188 3.51 -22.99 -9.22
CA ARG A 188 3.93 -21.96 -8.26
C ARG A 188 2.82 -20.93 -8.17
N ARG A 189 2.55 -20.44 -6.96
CA ARG A 189 1.70 -19.27 -6.72
C ARG A 189 2.43 -18.38 -5.72
N GLU A 190 2.75 -17.17 -6.16
CA GLU A 190 3.37 -16.14 -5.34
C GLU A 190 2.40 -14.98 -5.20
N ASP A 191 1.90 -14.82 -3.98
CA ASP A 191 1.14 -13.64 -3.59
C ASP A 191 2.13 -12.58 -3.14
N GLY A 192 2.28 -11.51 -3.92
CA GLY A 192 3.30 -10.51 -3.66
C GLY A 192 2.86 -9.15 -4.18
N ALA A 193 2.45 -8.27 -3.28
CA ALA A 193 2.30 -6.86 -3.61
C ALA A 193 3.67 -6.30 -3.97
N GLU A 194 3.76 -5.71 -5.16
CA GLU A 194 4.90 -4.90 -5.59
C GLU A 194 5.10 -3.64 -4.69
N ALA A 195 4.34 -3.52 -3.59
CA ALA A 195 4.38 -2.42 -2.62
C ALA A 195 4.34 -2.86 -1.14
N LEU A 196 4.87 -4.03 -0.76
CA LEU A 196 5.20 -4.22 0.66
C LEU A 196 6.37 -3.30 1.03
N PRO A 197 6.24 -2.42 2.05
CA PRO A 197 7.33 -1.56 2.49
C PRO A 197 8.57 -2.40 2.82
N SER A 198 9.75 -1.94 2.40
CA SER A 198 10.98 -2.66 2.72
C SER A 198 11.21 -2.66 4.24
N ARG A 199 12.06 -3.56 4.74
CA ARG A 199 12.46 -3.56 6.16
C ARG A 199 13.06 -2.21 6.59
N GLU A 200 13.72 -1.51 5.66
CA GLU A 200 14.28 -0.19 5.90
C GLU A 200 13.17 0.86 6.07
N ASP A 201 12.15 0.83 5.21
CA ASP A 201 10.98 1.71 5.30
C ASP A 201 10.24 1.50 6.62
N LEU A 202 9.97 0.23 6.99
CA LEU A 202 9.32 -0.10 8.25
C LEU A 202 10.13 0.37 9.47
N LYS A 203 11.46 0.19 9.43
CA LYS A 203 12.35 0.66 10.49
C LYS A 203 12.36 2.19 10.57
N GLY A 204 12.33 2.88 9.43
CA GLY A 204 12.19 4.32 9.34
C GLY A 204 10.90 4.79 10.00
N THR A 205 9.75 4.20 9.65
CA THR A 205 8.44 4.55 10.24
C THR A 205 8.41 4.32 11.74
N LEU A 206 8.89 3.16 12.22
CA LEU A 206 8.92 2.86 13.66
C LEU A 206 9.83 3.81 14.43
N LYS A 207 11.00 4.15 13.88
CA LYS A 207 11.92 5.12 14.47
C LYS A 207 11.32 6.53 14.50
N SER A 208 10.63 6.95 13.44
CA SER A 208 9.94 8.25 13.41
C SER A 208 8.82 8.32 14.43
N ARG A 209 8.02 7.25 14.59
CA ARG A 209 6.99 7.15 15.65
C ARG A 209 7.61 7.25 17.04
N GLU A 210 8.71 6.55 17.30
CA GLU A 210 9.43 6.61 18.57
C GLU A 210 9.93 8.02 18.87
N LEU A 211 10.59 8.67 17.89
CA LEU A 211 11.09 10.04 18.03
C LEU A 211 9.97 11.04 18.26
N SER A 212 8.83 10.88 17.59
CA SER A 212 7.67 11.76 17.79
C SER A 212 7.12 11.65 19.21
N MET A 213 6.93 10.42 19.72
CA MET A 213 6.48 10.18 21.09
C MET A 213 7.44 10.74 22.15
N ILE A 214 8.75 10.59 21.94
CA ILE A 214 9.78 11.13 22.84
C ILE A 214 9.74 12.66 22.80
N SER A 215 9.72 13.26 21.60
CA SER A 215 9.63 14.72 21.43
C SER A 215 8.42 15.30 22.14
N ASP A 216 7.25 14.68 21.97
CA ASP A 216 6.02 15.09 22.63
C ASP A 216 6.13 15.02 24.17
N ARG A 217 6.77 13.97 24.69
CA ARG A 217 7.01 13.84 26.14
C ARG A 217 7.96 14.92 26.66
N GLU A 218 9.07 15.15 25.97
CA GLU A 218 10.07 16.13 26.39
C GLU A 218 9.54 17.56 26.31
N LEU A 219 8.78 17.90 25.26
CA LEU A 219 8.09 19.19 25.15
C LEU A 219 7.08 19.39 26.29
N ARG A 220 6.31 18.36 26.65
CA ARG A 220 5.41 18.42 27.82
C ARG A 220 6.19 18.65 29.12
N ASN A 221 7.31 17.94 29.32
CA ASN A 221 8.14 18.08 30.52
C ASN A 221 8.78 19.46 30.62
N ALA A 222 9.41 19.93 29.54
CA ALA A 222 10.05 21.24 29.48
C ALA A 222 9.05 22.37 29.76
N ARG A 223 7.84 22.27 29.21
CA ARG A 223 6.76 23.23 29.48
C ARG A 223 6.24 23.18 30.90
N ARG A 224 6.15 22.00 31.53
CA ARG A 224 5.76 21.88 32.95
C ARG A 224 6.78 22.54 33.89
N LEU A 225 8.06 22.51 33.52
CA LEU A 225 9.15 23.07 34.32
C LEU A 225 9.40 24.56 34.04
N ALA A 226 8.87 25.11 32.95
CA ALA A 226 9.02 26.52 32.62
C ALA A 226 8.09 27.39 33.47
N THR A 227 8.66 28.34 34.21
CA THR A 227 7.90 29.46 34.78
C THR A 227 7.71 30.51 33.69
N ILE A 228 6.49 30.64 33.16
CA ILE A 228 6.17 31.66 32.16
C ILE A 228 5.91 32.98 32.89
N ILE A 229 6.84 33.93 32.77
CA ILE A 229 6.68 35.29 33.30
C ILE A 229 6.20 36.18 32.15
N TYR A 230 4.93 36.57 32.16
CA TYR A 230 4.45 37.66 31.32
C TYR A 230 4.90 38.98 31.95
N ARG A 231 5.61 39.82 31.18
CA ARG A 231 5.98 41.18 31.56
C ARG A 231 5.06 42.19 30.88
#